data_AF-A0A382EF59-F1
#
_entry.id   AF-A0A382EF59-F1
#
_cell.length_a   1.000
_cell.length_b   1.000
_cell.length_c   1.000
_cell.angle_alpha   90.00
_cell.angle_beta   90.00
_cell.angle_gamma   90.00
#
_symmetry.space_group_name_H-M   'P 1'
#
loop_
_entity.id
_entity.type
_entity.pdbx_description
1 polymer ?
#
loop_
_entity_poly.entity_id
_entity_poly.type
_entity_poly.pdbx_seq_one_letter_code
_entity_poly.pdbx_strand_id
1 'polypeptide(L)'
;MIKFHKVRYRNFLSTGDTFTEIDLNRKPTTLIIGANGSGKSTVLDALTFGLFGRAFRKVNKMALINSINKKGAVVEVEFSIGRKQYKVMRAIKPNKFEIYLNGNLIHQDSNVRDYQAILEQQILKLNYKSFTQVVVLGSSSFTPFMQLVTIDRRRIIE
;
A
#
# COMPACT_ATOMS: atom_id res chain seq x y z
N MET A 1 -13.03 1.78 12.36
CA MET A 1 -11.59 1.45 12.43
C MET A 1 -11.25 0.53 11.27
N ILE A 2 -10.17 0.83 10.54
CA ILE A 2 -9.70 -0.03 9.44
C ILE A 2 -8.94 -1.21 10.05
N LYS A 3 -9.26 -2.44 9.63
CA LYS A 3 -8.54 -3.64 10.05
C LYS A 3 -7.86 -4.28 8.84
N PHE A 4 -6.54 -4.18 8.75
CA PHE A 4 -5.76 -4.87 7.72
C PHE A 4 -5.71 -6.37 8.00
N HIS A 5 -6.00 -7.17 6.97
CA HIS A 5 -6.06 -8.63 7.05
C HIS A 5 -4.83 -9.27 6.44
N LYS A 6 -4.53 -8.90 5.20
CA LYS A 6 -3.46 -9.52 4.42
C LYS A 6 -2.85 -8.50 3.47
N VAL A 7 -1.54 -8.59 3.29
CA VAL A 7 -0.85 -8.01 2.15
C VAL A 7 -0.13 -9.13 1.41
N ARG A 8 -0.26 -9.16 0.09
CA ARG A 8 0.50 -10.09 -0.73
C ARG A 8 1.03 -9.43 -2.00
N TYR A 9 2.17 -9.90 -2.46
CA TYR A 9 2.84 -9.32 -3.63
C TYR A 9 3.73 -10.34 -4.32
N ARG A 10 3.91 -10.17 -5.63
CA ARG A 10 4.85 -10.93 -6.46
C ARG A 10 5.47 -10.04 -7.52
N ASN A 11 6.66 -10.42 -8.00
CA ASN A 11 7.47 -9.64 -8.93
C ASN A 11 7.64 -8.17 -8.50
N PHE A 12 7.63 -7.93 -7.19
CA PHE A 12 7.69 -6.60 -6.59
C PHE A 12 9.01 -6.46 -5.84
N LEU A 13 9.85 -5.52 -6.27
CA LEU A 13 11.24 -5.38 -5.82
C LEU A 13 11.98 -6.72 -5.92
N SER A 14 12.63 -7.17 -4.86
CA SER A 14 13.44 -8.40 -4.83
C SER A 14 12.62 -9.69 -4.78
N THR A 15 11.28 -9.65 -4.87
CA THR A 15 10.45 -10.86 -4.84
C THR A 15 10.26 -11.49 -6.22
N GLY A 16 10.26 -12.82 -6.26
CA GLY A 16 10.01 -13.61 -7.47
C GLY A 16 8.53 -13.68 -7.87
N ASP A 17 8.20 -14.58 -8.80
CA ASP A 17 6.85 -14.69 -9.39
C ASP A 17 5.84 -15.45 -8.50
N THR A 18 6.28 -15.94 -7.35
CA THR A 18 5.38 -16.52 -6.34
C THR A 18 4.92 -15.44 -5.37
N PHE A 19 3.64 -15.46 -5.00
CA PHE A 19 3.11 -14.52 -4.01
C PHE A 19 3.79 -14.72 -2.66
N THR A 20 4.44 -13.67 -2.19
CA THR A 20 4.76 -13.52 -0.77
C THR A 20 3.51 -13.00 -0.08
N GLU A 21 3.00 -13.75 0.91
CA GLU A 21 1.79 -13.38 1.66
C GLU A 21 2.13 -13.12 3.12
N ILE A 22 1.53 -12.07 3.68
CA ILE A 22 1.69 -11.70 5.09
C ILE A 22 0.32 -11.40 5.67
N ASP A 23 -0.07 -12.20 6.66
CA ASP A 23 -1.28 -11.97 7.44
C ASP A 23 -1.00 -10.92 8.52
N LEU A 24 -1.77 -9.84 8.51
CA LEU A 24 -1.61 -8.69 9.41
C LEU A 24 -2.55 -8.76 10.62
N ASN A 25 -3.45 -9.75 10.67
CA ASN A 25 -4.47 -9.90 11.70
C ASN A 25 -4.34 -11.18 12.55
N ARG A 26 -3.27 -11.97 12.40
CA ARG A 26 -3.09 -13.21 13.19
C ARG A 26 -2.83 -12.92 14.66
N LYS A 27 -2.10 -11.84 14.96
CA LYS A 27 -1.73 -11.39 16.30
C LYS A 27 -1.79 -9.86 16.36
N PRO A 28 -2.03 -9.25 17.54
CA PRO A 28 -2.02 -7.80 17.71
C PRO A 28 -0.67 -7.14 17.37
N THR A 29 0.43 -7.89 17.55
CA THR A 29 1.79 -7.45 17.26
C THR A 29 2.49 -8.53 16.46
N THR A 30 3.16 -8.13 15.38
CA THR A 30 3.92 -9.03 14.51
C THR A 30 5.34 -8.49 14.35
N LEU A 31 6.34 -9.35 14.55
CA LEU A 31 7.74 -9.01 14.38
C LEU A 31 8.26 -9.66 13.08
N ILE A 32 8.85 -8.85 12.19
CA ILE A 32 9.45 -9.31 10.93
C ILE A 32 10.97 -9.33 11.09
N ILE A 33 11.56 -10.53 11.05
CA ILE A 33 13.00 -10.76 11.22
C ILE A 33 13.60 -11.23 9.89
N GLY A 34 14.85 -10.86 9.61
CA GLY A 34 15.57 -11.29 8.42
C GLY A 34 16.86 -10.50 8.22
N ALA A 35 17.74 -11.00 7.35
CA ALA A 35 19.00 -10.33 7.00
C ALA A 35 18.76 -8.98 6.29
N ASN A 36 19.77 -8.12 6.25
CA ASN A 36 19.70 -6.92 5.41
C ASN A 36 19.52 -7.32 3.94
N GLY A 37 18.62 -6.62 3.23
CA GLY A 37 18.23 -6.98 1.87
C GLY A 37 17.20 -8.11 1.74
N SER A 38 16.77 -8.76 2.83
CA SER A 38 15.80 -9.87 2.78
C SER A 38 14.34 -9.47 2.46
N GLY A 39 14.10 -8.21 2.10
CA GLY A 39 12.76 -7.72 1.77
C GLY A 39 11.89 -7.31 2.96
N LYS A 40 12.44 -7.13 4.18
CA LYS A 40 11.66 -6.69 5.36
C LYS A 40 10.88 -5.39 5.12
N SER A 41 11.53 -4.40 4.51
CA SER A 41 10.88 -3.11 4.18
C SER A 41 10.00 -3.19 2.93
N THR A 42 10.09 -4.27 2.14
CA THR A 42 9.24 -4.47 0.94
C THR A 42 7.77 -4.54 1.33
N VAL A 43 7.46 -5.03 2.53
CA VAL A 43 6.08 -5.06 3.08
C VAL A 43 5.49 -3.65 3.16
N LEU A 44 6.30 -2.70 3.64
CA LEU A 44 5.89 -1.31 3.75
C LEU A 44 5.68 -0.69 2.38
N ASP A 45 6.62 -0.91 1.44
CA ASP A 45 6.49 -0.45 0.06
C ASP A 45 5.28 -1.08 -0.64
N ALA A 46 4.96 -2.35 -0.36
CA ALA A 46 3.80 -3.04 -0.90
C ALA A 46 2.51 -2.44 -0.35
N LEU A 47 2.40 -2.21 0.97
CA LEU A 47 1.22 -1.59 1.56
C LEU A 47 0.97 -0.19 0.98
N THR A 48 1.99 0.67 0.94
CA THR A 48 1.81 2.02 0.39
C THR A 48 1.53 2.00 -1.10
N PHE A 49 2.19 1.12 -1.86
CA PHE A 49 1.95 1.00 -3.30
C PHE A 49 0.53 0.48 -3.56
N GLY A 50 0.09 -0.56 -2.85
CA GLY A 50 -1.25 -1.11 -2.98
C GLY A 50 -2.33 -0.08 -2.70
N LEU A 51 -2.21 0.68 -1.61
CA LEU A 51 -3.22 1.67 -1.22
C LEU A 51 -3.14 2.96 -2.05
N PHE A 52 -1.95 3.48 -2.33
CA PHE A 52 -1.77 4.85 -2.86
C PHE A 52 -1.09 4.92 -4.25
N GLY A 53 -0.73 3.77 -4.84
CA GLY A 53 0.00 3.72 -6.10
C GLY A 53 1.43 4.25 -6.02
N ARG A 54 1.95 4.48 -4.81
CA ARG A 54 3.28 5.03 -4.53
C ARG A 54 3.98 4.20 -3.48
N ALA A 55 5.22 3.81 -3.75
CA ALA A 55 6.05 3.15 -2.74
C ALA A 55 6.43 4.15 -1.65
N PHE A 56 6.78 3.61 -0.48
CA PHE A 56 7.23 4.42 0.66
C PHE A 56 8.58 5.05 0.35
N ARG A 57 9.46 4.27 -0.27
CA ARG A 57 10.73 4.76 -0.82
C ARG A 57 10.49 5.72 -1.98
N LYS A 58 11.34 6.75 -2.09
CA LYS A 58 11.36 7.67 -3.22
C LYS A 58 11.97 7.00 -4.47
N VAL A 59 11.23 6.07 -5.06
CA VAL A 59 11.62 5.33 -6.27
C VAL A 59 10.52 5.42 -7.33
N ASN A 60 10.92 5.37 -8.60
CA ASN A 60 9.98 5.36 -9.71
C ASN A 60 9.14 4.07 -9.68
N LYS A 61 7.84 4.17 -10.01
CA LYS A 61 6.94 3.02 -10.17
C LYS A 61 7.53 1.89 -11.00
N MET A 62 8.23 2.18 -12.10
CA MET A 62 8.83 1.13 -12.94
C MET A 62 9.97 0.38 -12.25
N ALA A 63 10.69 1.03 -11.32
CA ALA A 63 11.75 0.41 -10.53
C ALA A 63 11.22 -0.50 -9.42
N LEU A 64 9.90 -0.50 -9.19
CA LEU A 64 9.25 -1.46 -8.28
C LEU A 64 9.07 -2.84 -8.90
N ILE A 65 9.22 -2.97 -10.22
CA ILE A 65 9.14 -4.26 -10.89
C ILE A 65 10.42 -5.04 -10.62
N ASN A 66 10.30 -6.33 -10.33
CA ASN A 66 11.44 -7.22 -10.18
C ASN A 66 12.34 -7.16 -11.44
N SER A 67 13.64 -6.96 -11.23
CA SER A 67 14.61 -6.73 -12.30
C SER A 67 14.92 -7.97 -13.15
N ILE A 68 14.65 -9.17 -12.63
CA ILE A 68 14.83 -10.45 -13.32
C ILE A 68 13.61 -10.71 -14.21
N ASN A 69 12.41 -10.66 -13.64
CA ASN A 69 11.17 -11.01 -14.35
C ASN A 69 10.65 -9.88 -15.25
N LYS A 70 10.92 -8.61 -14.90
CA LYS A 70 10.63 -7.39 -15.70
C LYS A 70 9.16 -7.17 -16.09
N LYS A 71 8.22 -7.96 -15.56
CA LYS A 71 6.77 -7.86 -15.74
C LYS A 71 6.04 -8.55 -14.58
N GLY A 72 4.70 -8.46 -14.56
CA GLY A 72 3.87 -9.22 -13.64
C GLY A 72 3.94 -8.77 -12.18
N ALA A 73 4.43 -7.56 -11.92
CA ALA A 73 4.43 -6.96 -10.59
C ALA A 73 2.98 -6.72 -10.15
N VAL A 74 2.57 -7.41 -9.08
CA VAL A 74 1.22 -7.34 -8.52
C VAL A 74 1.33 -7.18 -7.00
N VAL A 75 0.50 -6.30 -6.46
CA VAL A 75 0.33 -6.10 -5.01
C VAL A 75 -1.16 -6.11 -4.70
N GLU A 76 -1.54 -6.85 -3.67
CA GLU A 76 -2.90 -6.97 -3.17
C GLU A 76 -2.92 -6.66 -1.67
N VAL A 77 -3.88 -5.83 -1.25
CA VAL A 77 -4.10 -5.46 0.15
C VAL A 77 -5.56 -5.73 0.50
N GLU A 78 -5.77 -6.55 1.52
CA GLU A 78 -7.09 -6.91 2.02
C GLU A 78 -7.30 -6.30 3.41
N PHE A 79 -8.42 -5.62 3.59
CA PHE A 79 -8.78 -4.95 4.84
C PHE A 79 -10.30 -4.84 4.99
N SER A 80 -10.77 -4.59 6.20
CA SER A 80 -12.20 -4.37 6.47
C SER A 80 -12.46 -3.06 7.19
N ILE A 81 -13.66 -2.53 6.97
CA ILE A 81 -14.21 -1.37 7.68
C ILE A 81 -15.61 -1.74 8.14
N GLY A 82 -15.76 -2.02 9.44
CA GLY A 82 -17.00 -2.57 9.99
C GLY A 82 -17.28 -3.96 9.39
N ARG A 83 -18.41 -4.11 8.71
CA ARG A 83 -18.79 -5.37 8.04
C ARG A 83 -18.36 -5.47 6.57
N LYS A 84 -17.84 -4.37 6.00
CA LYS A 84 -17.44 -4.31 4.60
C LYS A 84 -16.01 -4.84 4.43
N GLN A 85 -15.83 -5.81 3.54
CA GLN A 85 -14.54 -6.40 3.17
C GLN A 85 -14.04 -5.72 1.90
N TYR A 86 -12.83 -5.19 1.93
CA TYR A 86 -12.19 -4.52 0.81
C TYR A 86 -10.95 -5.28 0.37
N LYS A 87 -10.74 -5.33 -0.93
CA LYS A 87 -9.49 -5.78 -1.53
C LYS A 87 -9.06 -4.79 -2.59
N VAL A 88 -7.85 -4.27 -2.46
CA VAL A 88 -7.23 -3.39 -3.46
C VAL A 88 -6.15 -4.18 -4.17
N MET A 89 -6.19 -4.22 -5.49
CA MET A 89 -5.16 -4.85 -6.32
C MET A 89 -4.55 -3.83 -7.27
N ARG A 90 -3.22 -3.78 -7.32
CA ARG A 90 -2.48 -3.02 -8.31
C ARG A 90 -1.46 -3.87 -9.04
N ALA A 91 -1.33 -3.61 -10.34
CA ALA A 91 -0.28 -4.15 -11.18
C ALA A 91 0.43 -3.04 -11.94
N ILE A 92 1.72 -3.24 -12.26
CA ILE A 92 2.54 -2.21 -12.96
C ILE A 92 2.73 -2.55 -14.44
N LYS A 93 2.81 -3.83 -14.79
CA LYS A 93 3.05 -4.28 -16.18
C LYS A 93 2.46 -5.68 -16.42
N PRO A 94 1.21 -5.79 -16.92
CA PRO A 94 0.33 -4.69 -17.33
C PRO A 94 -0.14 -3.83 -16.16
N ASN A 95 -0.44 -2.56 -16.44
CA ASN A 95 -0.94 -1.64 -15.42
C ASN A 95 -2.41 -1.96 -15.11
N LYS A 96 -2.72 -2.25 -13.84
CA LYS A 96 -4.07 -2.55 -13.38
C LYS A 96 -4.31 -1.91 -12.01
N PHE A 97 -5.52 -1.44 -11.76
CA PHE A 97 -5.93 -0.94 -10.45
C PHE A 97 -7.40 -1.27 -10.25
N GLU A 98 -7.68 -2.12 -9.27
CA GLU A 98 -9.01 -2.65 -8.97
C GLU A 98 -9.28 -2.56 -7.47
N ILE A 99 -10.52 -2.23 -7.13
CA ILE A 99 -11.01 -2.21 -5.75
C ILE A 99 -12.24 -3.12 -5.71
N TYR A 100 -12.20 -4.11 -4.84
CA TYR A 100 -13.31 -5.02 -4.60
C TYR A 100 -13.96 -4.69 -3.27
N LEU A 101 -15.29 -4.72 -3.23
CA LEU A 101 -16.13 -4.65 -2.05
C LEU A 101 -16.94 -5.93 -1.92
N ASN A 102 -16.70 -6.69 -0.85
CA ASN A 102 -17.35 -7.98 -0.58
C ASN A 102 -17.24 -8.95 -1.78
N GLY A 103 -16.08 -8.95 -2.45
CA GLY A 103 -15.80 -9.80 -3.61
C GLY A 103 -16.25 -9.22 -4.96
N ASN A 104 -17.08 -8.18 -4.97
CA ASN A 104 -17.54 -7.54 -6.19
C ASN A 104 -16.63 -6.37 -6.57
N LEU A 105 -16.25 -6.26 -7.84
CA LEU A 105 -15.48 -5.13 -8.33
C LEU A 105 -16.32 -3.85 -8.21
N ILE A 106 -15.81 -2.85 -7.50
CA ILE A 106 -16.41 -1.52 -7.47
C ILE A 106 -16.26 -0.92 -8.87
N HIS A 107 -17.37 -0.38 -9.39
CA HIS A 107 -17.41 0.23 -10.72
C HIS A 107 -16.21 1.17 -10.90
N GLN A 108 -15.44 0.90 -11.94
CA GLN A 108 -14.24 1.67 -12.23
C GLN A 108 -14.68 2.89 -13.02
N ASP A 109 -14.56 4.08 -12.43
CA ASP A 109 -14.70 5.32 -13.18
C ASP A 109 -13.70 5.32 -14.34
N SER A 110 -14.05 5.95 -15.45
CA SER A 110 -13.21 6.04 -16.65
C SER A 110 -11.81 6.62 -16.38
N ASN A 111 -11.64 7.32 -15.25
CA ASN A 111 -10.40 7.96 -14.84
C ASN A 111 -9.81 7.35 -13.56
N VAL A 112 -8.57 6.89 -13.65
CA VAL A 112 -7.78 6.32 -12.56
C VAL A 112 -7.65 7.30 -11.36
N ARG A 113 -7.64 8.61 -11.61
CA ARG A 113 -7.54 9.61 -10.53
C ARG A 113 -8.80 9.65 -9.67
N ASP A 114 -9.96 9.53 -10.29
CA ASP A 114 -11.25 9.57 -9.59
C ASP A 114 -11.42 8.28 -8.77
N TYR A 115 -11.03 7.14 -9.37
CA TYR A 115 -10.98 5.86 -8.66
C TYR A 115 -10.00 5.88 -7.46
N GLN A 116 -8.88 6.59 -7.57
CA GLN A 116 -7.98 6.85 -6.44
C GLN A 116 -8.63 7.72 -5.36
N ALA A 117 -9.33 8.77 -5.77
CA ALA A 117 -10.02 9.68 -4.85
C ALA A 117 -11.11 8.94 -4.05
N ILE A 118 -11.86 8.02 -4.67
CA ILE A 118 -12.81 7.14 -3.98
C ILE A 118 -12.10 6.34 -2.87
N LEU A 119 -10.97 5.72 -3.20
CA LEU A 119 -10.21 4.94 -2.23
C LEU A 119 -9.72 5.79 -1.05
N GLU A 120 -9.10 6.95 -1.33
CA GLU A 120 -8.51 7.79 -0.28
C GLU A 120 -9.55 8.56 0.53
N GLN A 121 -10.55 9.17 -0.11
CA GLN A 121 -11.48 10.09 0.53
C GLN A 121 -12.73 9.39 1.10
N GLN A 122 -13.24 8.36 0.41
CA GLN A 122 -14.49 7.71 0.81
C GLN A 122 -14.26 6.44 1.63
N ILE A 123 -13.27 5.62 1.24
CA ILE A 123 -13.01 4.32 1.86
C ILE A 123 -12.01 4.45 3.01
N LEU A 124 -10.77 4.87 2.73
CA LEU A 124 -9.69 4.95 3.72
C LEU A 124 -9.82 6.17 4.63
N LYS A 125 -10.41 7.26 4.11
CA LYS A 125 -10.41 8.59 4.75
C LYS A 125 -9.01 9.04 5.17
N LEU A 126 -8.02 8.63 4.40
CA LEU A 126 -6.60 8.85 4.64
C LEU A 126 -5.89 8.98 3.29
N ASN A 127 -5.12 10.05 3.14
CA ASN A 127 -4.23 10.23 2.00
C ASN A 127 -2.86 9.60 2.26
N TYR A 128 -2.05 9.45 1.20
CA TYR A 128 -0.69 8.89 1.28
C TYR A 128 0.18 9.55 2.37
N LYS A 129 0.10 10.88 2.47
CA LYS A 129 0.92 11.64 3.41
C LYS A 129 0.52 11.35 4.85
N SER A 130 -0.78 11.36 5.13
CA SER A 130 -1.33 11.05 6.44
C SER A 130 -1.00 9.62 6.84
N PHE A 131 -1.13 8.65 5.92
CA PHE A 131 -0.76 7.26 6.18
C PHE A 131 0.73 7.11 6.55
N THR A 132 1.62 7.72 5.77
CA THR A 132 3.07 7.61 6.01
C THR A 132 3.57 8.36 7.25
N GLN A 133 2.81 9.34 7.75
CA GLN A 133 3.16 10.12 8.94
C GLN A 133 2.53 9.60 10.22
N VAL A 134 1.34 9.01 10.14
CA VAL A 134 0.56 8.56 11.32
C VAL A 134 0.67 7.05 11.53
N VAL A 135 0.66 6.26 10.46
CA VAL A 135 0.62 4.80 10.54
C VAL A 135 2.02 4.19 10.52
N VAL A 136 2.98 4.86 9.87
CA VAL A 136 4.35 4.39 9.70
C VAL A 136 5.27 5.16 10.62
N LEU A 137 5.80 4.50 11.66
CA LEU A 137 6.73 5.11 12.62
C LEU A 137 8.15 4.55 12.43
N GLY A 138 9.17 5.40 12.58
CA GLY A 138 10.56 4.96 12.78
C GLY A 138 11.33 4.49 11.54
N SER A 139 10.84 4.72 10.32
CA SER A 139 11.67 4.50 9.12
C SER A 139 12.66 5.65 8.91
N SER A 140 13.77 5.41 8.21
CA SER A 140 14.84 6.40 7.96
C SER A 140 14.39 7.66 7.20
N SER A 141 13.17 7.67 6.64
CA SER A 141 12.56 8.82 5.95
C SER A 141 11.40 9.46 6.73
N PHE A 142 11.25 9.12 8.01
CA PHE A 142 10.25 9.72 8.88
C PHE A 142 10.69 11.12 9.34
N THR A 143 9.89 12.12 9.02
CA THR A 143 10.02 13.48 9.57
C THR A 143 8.90 13.67 10.58
N PRO A 144 9.18 13.85 11.88
CA PRO A 144 8.15 14.05 12.88
C PRO A 144 7.16 15.15 12.49
N PHE A 145 5.87 14.96 12.81
CA PHE A 145 4.80 15.91 12.49
C PHE A 145 5.15 17.36 12.88
N MET A 146 5.79 17.55 14.04
CA MET A 146 6.21 18.86 14.54
C MET A 146 7.21 19.59 13.62
N GLN A 147 8.01 18.84 12.86
CA GLN A 147 9.02 19.35 11.93
C GLN A 147 8.48 19.57 10.50
N LEU A 148 7.22 19.21 10.22
CA LEU A 148 6.61 19.45 8.92
C LEU A 148 6.27 20.94 8.72
N VAL A 149 6.37 21.41 7.48
CA VAL A 149 5.95 22.77 7.10
C VAL A 149 4.44 22.97 7.30
N THR A 150 4.01 24.21 7.55
CA THR A 150 2.62 24.54 7.93
C THR A 150 1.57 23.98 6.95
N ILE A 151 1.81 24.07 5.64
CA ILE A 151 0.87 23.55 4.63
C ILE A 151 0.70 22.03 4.71
N ASP A 152 1.77 21.33 5.06
CA ASP A 152 1.77 19.89 5.16
C ASP A 152 1.13 19.39 6.46
N ARG A 153 1.26 20.17 7.54
CA ARG A 153 0.54 19.91 8.80
C ARG A 153 -0.97 20.03 8.61
N ARG A 154 -1.45 21.06 7.90
CA ARG A 154 -2.90 21.23 7.63
C ARG A 154 -3.47 20.03 6.88
N ARG A 155 -2.82 19.56 5.82
CA ARG A 155 -3.24 18.38 5.02
C ARG A 155 -3.31 17.04 5.77
N ILE A 156 -2.76 16.98 6.98
CA ILE A 156 -2.81 15.78 7.84
C ILE A 156 -3.96 15.91 8.86
N ILE A 157 -4.31 17.13 9.26
CA ILE A 157 -5.38 17.40 10.23
C ILE A 157 -6.75 17.53 9.54
N GLU A 158 -6.78 18.22 8.39
CA GLU A 158 -7.95 18.43 7.52
C GLU A 158 -8.14 17.26 6.56
#